data_AF-A0A660PMF1-F1
#
_entry.id   AF-A0A660PMF1-F1
#
_cell.length_a   1.000
_cell.length_b   1.000
_cell.length_c   1.000
_cell.angle_alpha   90.00
_cell.angle_beta   90.00
_cell.angle_gamma   90.00
#
_symmetry.space_group_name_H-M   'P 1'
#
loop_
_entity.id
_entity.type
_entity.pdbx_description
1 polymer ?
#
loop_
_entity_poly.entity_id
_entity_poly.type
_entity_poly.pdbx_seq_one_letter_code
_entity_poly.pdbx_strand_id
1 'polypeptide(L)'
;RSSFDNYDFSIVDNDSLNKVAGDWLSVSPTSGTIAQTDSFLVQVSFDASVITDRVEDYVGTLEISYGLSGGSLDSLITLYNYLQVPCLDTTYVASKSSEPEGPAYNWISAKDNGFILPKEIFYNNESSSDPLDDGSAGPIVLGFDYEFYGQTYNSVYIGVNGAISFTDTDLNSGGYYSNFTLPGAPFSTFLPVFWNDLIIDTELVPSSGIYIYKKLDTAIIEWYHLANFNQFGDTTTNFQVILTKDRSILYQYKDVGVSGLEATALIGVAGSGCENTSFFNSGDIPANQVGNNEAVKFNNTTGVWMLSGDFNNDDLIGISDLTFLVAYLFDSGEAPIPLEMGDVDCSGEIGISDIIYIVDYLFVEGTIPCSFWVSY
;
A
#
# COMPACT_ATOMS: atom_id res chain seq x y z
N ARG A 1 62.39 9.38 -9.68
CA ARG A 1 61.08 9.97 -10.00
C ARG A 1 60.14 8.80 -10.18
N SER A 2 59.41 8.39 -9.14
CA SER A 2 58.28 7.50 -9.31
C SER A 2 57.16 8.34 -9.92
N SER A 3 56.74 8.04 -11.14
CA SER A 3 55.41 8.45 -11.56
C SER A 3 54.45 7.74 -10.61
N PHE A 4 53.67 8.50 -9.86
CA PHE A 4 52.53 7.90 -9.18
C PHE A 4 51.54 7.56 -10.28
N ASP A 5 51.21 6.29 -10.42
CA ASP A 5 50.29 5.85 -11.46
C ASP A 5 48.88 6.29 -11.04
N ASN A 6 48.30 7.23 -11.79
CA ASN A 6 46.90 7.61 -11.63
C ASN A 6 46.01 6.48 -12.13
N TYR A 7 44.76 6.47 -11.69
CA TYR A 7 43.72 5.56 -12.14
C TYR A 7 42.62 6.34 -12.85
N ASP A 8 42.23 5.88 -14.03
CA ASP A 8 41.01 6.36 -14.68
C ASP A 8 39.84 5.50 -14.21
N PHE A 9 38.65 6.09 -14.11
CA PHE A 9 37.43 5.38 -13.76
C PHE A 9 36.24 5.83 -14.60
N SER A 10 35.25 4.96 -14.72
CA SER A 10 33.93 5.20 -15.29
C SER A 10 32.88 4.56 -14.40
N ILE A 11 31.76 5.24 -14.19
CA ILE A 11 30.62 4.77 -13.40
C ILE A 11 29.41 4.68 -14.33
N VAL A 12 28.74 3.54 -14.27
CA VAL A 12 27.44 3.32 -14.91
C VAL A 12 26.43 3.02 -13.82
N ASP A 13 25.38 3.84 -13.72
CA ASP A 13 24.21 3.53 -12.94
C ASP A 13 23.27 2.61 -13.75
N ASN A 14 22.66 1.64 -13.06
CA ASN A 14 21.68 0.72 -13.64
C ASN A 14 20.57 0.46 -12.63
N ASP A 15 19.35 0.30 -13.14
CA ASP A 15 18.24 -0.26 -12.39
C ASP A 15 18.29 -1.79 -12.48
N SER A 16 18.55 -2.45 -11.35
CA SER A 16 18.59 -3.92 -11.33
C SER A 16 17.23 -4.57 -11.58
N LEU A 17 16.13 -3.81 -11.44
CA LEU A 17 14.77 -4.33 -11.56
C LEU A 17 14.18 -4.11 -12.97
N ASN A 18 14.76 -3.24 -13.82
CA ASN A 18 14.16 -2.79 -15.09
C ASN A 18 12.71 -2.30 -14.93
N LYS A 19 12.35 -1.75 -13.76
CA LYS A 19 10.96 -1.46 -13.37
C LYS A 19 10.55 -0.01 -13.58
N VAL A 20 11.47 0.87 -13.98
CA VAL A 20 11.20 2.31 -14.09
C VAL A 20 11.59 2.84 -15.47
N ALA A 21 10.71 3.64 -16.07
CA ALA A 21 11.02 4.43 -17.25
C ALA A 21 11.55 5.81 -16.82
N GLY A 22 12.87 6.03 -16.86
CA GLY A 22 13.51 7.32 -16.56
C GLY A 22 14.71 7.22 -15.61
N ASP A 23 15.46 8.31 -15.48
CA ASP A 23 16.70 8.42 -14.68
C ASP A 23 16.41 8.57 -13.16
N TRP A 24 15.67 7.63 -12.57
CA TRP A 24 15.36 7.65 -11.12
C TRP A 24 16.59 7.50 -10.23
N LEU A 25 17.67 6.92 -10.78
CA LEU A 25 18.99 6.82 -10.18
C LEU A 25 19.96 7.60 -11.07
N SER A 26 20.79 8.45 -10.48
CA SER A 26 21.85 9.14 -11.22
C SER A 26 23.10 9.30 -10.37
N VAL A 27 24.25 9.42 -11.05
CA VAL A 27 25.56 9.51 -10.41
C VAL A 27 26.41 10.64 -10.98
N SER A 28 27.17 11.30 -10.12
CA SER A 28 28.15 12.33 -10.51
C SER A 28 29.40 12.27 -9.64
N PRO A 29 30.62 12.32 -10.21
CA PRO A 29 30.92 12.30 -11.65
C PRO A 29 30.80 10.89 -12.25
N THR A 30 30.42 10.78 -13.53
CA THR A 30 30.34 9.50 -14.25
C THR A 30 31.69 8.98 -14.74
N SER A 31 32.74 9.81 -14.73
CA SER A 31 34.11 9.40 -15.05
C SER A 31 35.12 10.38 -14.48
N GLY A 32 36.38 9.96 -14.39
CA GLY A 32 37.46 10.83 -13.95
C GLY A 32 38.80 10.12 -13.84
N THR A 33 39.79 10.86 -13.32
CA THR A 33 41.13 10.36 -13.04
C THR A 33 41.50 10.71 -11.61
N ILE A 34 42.01 9.73 -10.87
CA ILE A 34 42.38 9.87 -9.46
C ILE A 34 43.82 9.42 -9.21
N ALA A 35 44.55 10.14 -8.35
CA ALA A 35 45.86 9.69 -7.91
C ALA A 35 45.73 8.49 -6.96
N GLN A 36 46.69 7.56 -6.98
CA GLN A 36 46.67 6.34 -6.17
C GLN A 36 46.47 6.57 -4.65
N THR A 37 46.82 7.76 -4.14
CA THR A 37 46.73 8.12 -2.72
C THR A 37 45.58 9.06 -2.40
N ASP A 38 44.67 9.29 -3.33
CA ASP A 38 43.60 10.28 -3.21
C ASP A 38 42.22 9.60 -3.14
N SER A 39 41.19 10.40 -2.81
CA SER A 39 39.78 9.99 -2.86
C SER A 39 38.95 11.00 -3.66
N PHE A 40 37.78 10.58 -4.11
CA PHE A 40 36.79 11.47 -4.72
C PHE A 40 35.41 11.18 -4.15
N LEU A 41 34.53 12.18 -4.18
CA LEU A 41 33.13 12.04 -3.80
C LEU A 41 32.33 11.58 -5.01
N VAL A 42 31.50 10.56 -4.79
CA VAL A 42 30.45 10.14 -5.71
C VAL A 42 29.13 10.61 -5.11
N GLN A 43 28.46 11.52 -5.80
CA GLN A 43 27.09 11.91 -5.47
C GLN A 43 26.14 10.94 -6.17
N VAL A 44 25.27 10.32 -5.40
CA VAL A 44 24.19 9.45 -5.89
C VAL A 44 22.89 10.19 -5.60
N SER A 45 22.08 10.39 -6.64
CA SER A 45 20.78 11.06 -6.50
C SER A 45 19.66 10.09 -6.87
N PHE A 46 18.59 10.15 -6.09
CA PHE A 46 17.38 9.38 -6.32
C PHE A 46 16.24 10.35 -6.62
N ASP A 47 15.60 10.19 -7.78
CA ASP A 47 14.39 10.92 -8.14
C ASP A 47 13.19 9.97 -8.06
N ALA A 48 12.53 9.98 -6.90
CA ALA A 48 11.34 9.14 -6.68
C ALA A 48 10.10 9.65 -7.45
N SER A 49 10.14 10.85 -8.04
CA SER A 49 8.98 11.43 -8.74
C SER A 49 8.68 10.77 -10.08
N VAL A 50 9.67 10.11 -10.69
CA VAL A 50 9.54 9.41 -11.98
C VAL A 50 9.16 7.93 -11.84
N ILE A 51 9.02 7.43 -10.59
CA ILE A 51 8.69 6.05 -10.29
C ILE A 51 7.18 5.82 -10.43
N THR A 52 6.77 5.03 -11.42
CA THR A 52 5.35 4.74 -11.71
C THR A 52 4.83 3.45 -11.07
N ASP A 53 5.70 2.47 -10.80
CA ASP A 53 5.37 1.19 -10.18
C ASP A 53 5.96 1.11 -8.77
N ARG A 54 5.37 1.88 -7.84
CA ARG A 54 5.85 2.03 -6.46
C ARG A 54 5.92 0.68 -5.74
N VAL A 55 7.12 0.30 -5.30
CA VAL A 55 7.43 -0.81 -4.40
C VAL A 55 8.20 -0.27 -3.20
N GLU A 56 8.20 -1.00 -2.09
CA GLU A 56 8.85 -0.57 -0.84
C GLU A 56 10.38 -0.43 -1.01
N ASP A 57 11.00 -1.38 -1.70
CA ASP A 57 12.45 -1.45 -1.88
C ASP A 57 12.86 -1.32 -3.35
N TYR A 58 13.68 -0.30 -3.64
CA TYR A 58 14.38 -0.15 -4.90
C TYR A 58 15.86 -0.47 -4.74
N VAL A 59 16.40 -1.23 -5.71
CA VAL A 59 17.82 -1.60 -5.74
C VAL A 59 18.47 -1.01 -6.98
N GLY A 60 19.24 0.06 -6.77
CA GLY A 60 20.10 0.65 -7.77
C GLY A 60 21.49 0.02 -7.74
N THR A 61 22.09 -0.24 -8.90
CA THR A 61 23.47 -0.70 -9.01
C THR A 61 24.35 0.37 -9.62
N LEU A 62 25.53 0.59 -9.02
CA LEU A 62 26.59 1.41 -9.62
C LEU A 62 27.76 0.50 -9.98
N GLU A 63 28.09 0.45 -11.26
CA GLU A 63 29.22 -0.30 -11.80
C GLU A 63 30.39 0.65 -12.05
N ILE A 64 31.42 0.55 -11.21
CA ILE A 64 32.64 1.37 -11.29
C ILE A 64 33.73 0.54 -11.96
N SER A 65 33.98 0.84 -13.23
CA SER A 65 35.12 0.29 -13.96
C SER A 65 36.34 1.19 -13.76
N TYR A 66 37.50 0.63 -13.42
CA TYR A 66 38.73 1.40 -13.19
C TYR A 66 40.00 0.67 -13.67
N GLY A 67 41.05 1.45 -13.94
CA GLY A 67 42.33 0.94 -14.41
C GLY A 67 43.42 2.00 -14.39
N LEU A 68 44.67 1.60 -14.68
CA LEU A 68 45.78 2.56 -14.77
C LEU A 68 45.49 3.61 -15.85
N SER A 69 45.81 4.87 -15.57
CA SER A 69 45.46 5.99 -16.44
C SER A 69 46.09 5.84 -17.83
N GLY A 70 45.28 6.04 -18.87
CA GLY A 70 45.63 5.78 -20.26
C GLY A 70 45.68 4.30 -20.68
N GLY A 71 45.31 3.38 -19.79
CA GLY A 71 45.15 1.95 -20.03
C GLY A 71 43.69 1.51 -20.14
N SER A 72 43.46 0.19 -20.04
CA SER A 72 42.12 -0.41 -20.01
C SER A 72 41.53 -0.41 -18.59
N LEU A 73 40.22 -0.24 -18.48
CA LEU A 73 39.46 -0.27 -17.22
C LEU A 73 39.09 -1.73 -16.87
N ASP A 74 40.09 -2.53 -16.54
CA ASP A 74 39.93 -4.00 -16.39
C ASP A 74 39.49 -4.44 -15.00
N SER A 75 39.37 -3.50 -14.05
CA SER A 75 38.86 -3.78 -12.70
C SER A 75 37.44 -3.24 -12.56
N LEU A 76 36.59 -3.97 -11.84
CA LEU A 76 35.18 -3.64 -11.65
C LEU A 76 34.80 -3.72 -10.17
N ILE A 77 34.12 -2.70 -9.68
CA ILE A 77 33.44 -2.69 -8.38
C ILE A 77 31.96 -2.46 -8.63
N THR A 78 31.10 -3.24 -7.99
CA THR A 78 29.65 -3.03 -8.00
C THR A 78 29.21 -2.57 -6.62
N LEU A 79 28.53 -1.42 -6.56
CA LEU A 79 27.88 -0.93 -5.35
C LEU A 79 26.38 -1.11 -5.49
N TYR A 80 25.75 -1.60 -4.42
CA TYR A 80 24.30 -1.70 -4.32
C TYR A 80 23.81 -0.56 -3.46
N ASN A 81 22.86 0.21 -3.99
CA ASN A 81 22.20 1.27 -3.24
C ASN A 81 20.72 0.90 -3.10
N TYR A 82 20.24 1.00 -1.87
CA TYR A 82 18.87 0.69 -1.52
C TYR A 82 18.16 2.01 -1.27
N LEU A 83 17.11 2.27 -2.03
CA LEU A 83 16.15 3.32 -1.71
C LEU A 83 14.91 2.62 -1.17
N GLN A 84 14.68 2.79 0.12
CA GLN A 84 13.40 2.44 0.71
C GLN A 84 12.48 3.64 0.52
N VAL A 85 11.47 3.50 -0.32
CA VAL A 85 10.41 4.50 -0.43
C VAL A 85 9.28 3.97 0.46
N PRO A 86 9.00 4.60 1.62
CA PRO A 86 7.89 4.15 2.43
C PRO A 86 6.62 4.24 1.58
N CYS A 87 5.77 3.22 1.66
CA CYS A 87 4.48 3.22 0.98
C CYS A 87 3.57 4.27 1.65
N LEU A 88 3.73 5.54 1.27
CA LEU A 88 3.07 6.69 1.90
C LEU A 88 1.70 7.01 1.28
N ASP A 89 1.29 6.32 0.21
CA ASP A 89 -0.02 6.48 -0.41
C ASP A 89 -1.10 5.83 0.46
N THR A 90 -1.53 6.56 1.50
CA THR A 90 -2.71 6.22 2.30
C THR A 90 -3.96 6.75 1.61
N THR A 91 -4.39 6.08 0.55
CA THR A 91 -5.70 6.37 -0.06
C THR A 91 -6.85 5.85 0.77
N TYR A 92 -6.66 4.93 1.72
CA TYR A 92 -7.72 4.47 2.62
C TYR A 92 -7.34 4.61 4.09
N VAL A 93 -8.31 5.03 4.91
CA VAL A 93 -8.25 4.93 6.37
C VAL A 93 -9.34 3.98 6.86
N ALA A 94 -8.95 3.03 7.69
CA ALA A 94 -9.85 2.07 8.30
C ALA A 94 -10.36 2.59 9.65
N SER A 95 -11.66 2.43 9.91
CA SER A 95 -12.25 2.60 11.24
C SER A 95 -13.26 1.51 11.53
N LYS A 96 -13.35 1.10 12.80
CA LYS A 96 -14.29 0.05 13.25
C LYS A 96 -15.45 0.64 14.05
N SER A 97 -16.57 -0.08 14.08
CA SER A 97 -17.80 0.37 14.73
C SER A 97 -17.70 0.62 16.24
N SER A 98 -16.68 0.08 16.89
CA SER A 98 -16.41 0.32 18.32
C SER A 98 -15.60 1.59 18.58
N GLU A 99 -15.07 2.25 17.54
CA GLU A 99 -14.33 3.50 17.66
C GLU A 99 -15.26 4.72 17.64
N PRO A 100 -14.86 5.83 18.26
CA PRO A 100 -15.52 7.12 18.07
C PRO A 100 -15.61 7.45 16.58
N GLU A 101 -16.80 7.86 16.11
CA GLU A 101 -17.05 8.17 14.69
C GLU A 101 -16.88 6.99 13.72
N GLY A 102 -16.73 5.77 14.25
CA GLY A 102 -16.73 4.54 13.47
C GLY A 102 -18.06 4.29 12.73
N PRO A 103 -18.06 3.42 11.72
CA PRO A 103 -19.26 3.07 10.98
C PRO A 103 -20.32 2.43 11.89
N ALA A 104 -21.60 2.69 11.61
CA ALA A 104 -22.68 1.93 12.22
C ALA A 104 -22.74 0.52 11.64
N TYR A 105 -22.81 -0.49 12.52
CA TYR A 105 -23.25 -1.83 12.11
C TYR A 105 -24.74 -1.79 11.77
N ASN A 106 -25.07 -2.19 10.55
CA ASN A 106 -26.42 -2.26 10.02
C ASN A 106 -26.49 -3.32 8.91
N TRP A 107 -26.78 -4.56 9.31
CA TRP A 107 -26.79 -5.72 8.42
C TRP A 107 -27.81 -5.59 7.29
N ILE A 108 -27.39 -5.92 6.06
CA ILE A 108 -28.25 -5.90 4.87
C ILE A 108 -28.11 -7.24 4.16
N SER A 109 -28.99 -8.21 4.46
CA SER A 109 -28.86 -9.54 3.86
C SER A 109 -29.08 -9.52 2.34
N ALA A 110 -28.02 -9.79 1.58
CA ALA A 110 -28.08 -10.14 0.18
C ALA A 110 -28.77 -11.49 -0.05
N LYS A 111 -28.73 -12.41 0.93
CA LYS A 111 -29.49 -13.65 0.89
C LYS A 111 -31.01 -13.42 0.89
N ASP A 112 -31.50 -12.38 1.56
CA ASP A 112 -32.93 -12.04 1.57
C ASP A 112 -33.36 -11.08 0.44
N ASN A 113 -32.44 -10.25 -0.08
CA ASN A 113 -32.77 -9.19 -1.05
C ASN A 113 -32.19 -9.40 -2.46
N GLY A 114 -31.21 -10.30 -2.60
CA GLY A 114 -30.44 -10.55 -3.80
C GLY A 114 -30.63 -11.97 -4.33
N PHE A 115 -29.57 -12.52 -4.92
CA PHE A 115 -29.56 -13.87 -5.45
C PHE A 115 -28.26 -14.59 -5.10
N ILE A 116 -28.35 -15.91 -4.94
CA ILE A 116 -27.20 -16.78 -4.74
C ILE A 116 -26.38 -16.88 -6.04
N LEU A 117 -25.06 -16.89 -5.92
CA LEU A 117 -24.19 -17.27 -7.04
C LEU A 117 -24.33 -18.78 -7.29
N PRO A 118 -24.65 -19.23 -8.51
CA PRO A 118 -24.80 -20.65 -8.80
C PRO A 118 -23.49 -21.38 -8.52
N LYS A 119 -23.53 -22.53 -7.83
CA LYS A 119 -22.33 -23.32 -7.53
C LYS A 119 -21.53 -23.70 -8.79
N GLU A 120 -22.19 -23.78 -9.93
CA GLU A 120 -21.60 -24.15 -11.21
C GLU A 120 -20.68 -23.07 -11.83
N ILE A 121 -20.72 -21.83 -11.32
CA ILE A 121 -19.84 -20.76 -11.79
C ILE A 121 -18.52 -20.68 -11.02
N PHE A 122 -18.40 -21.43 -9.91
CA PHE A 122 -17.16 -21.51 -9.16
C PHE A 122 -16.20 -22.48 -9.87
N TYR A 123 -14.92 -22.13 -9.81
CA TYR A 123 -13.83 -22.97 -10.28
C TYR A 123 -12.68 -22.91 -9.28
N ASN A 124 -11.92 -24.01 -9.23
CA ASN A 124 -10.64 -24.09 -8.53
C ASN A 124 -9.63 -24.65 -9.54
N ASN A 125 -8.61 -23.84 -9.88
CA ASN A 125 -7.65 -24.17 -10.93
C ASN A 125 -6.70 -25.30 -10.54
N GLU A 126 -6.58 -25.57 -9.24
CA GLU A 126 -5.65 -26.54 -8.68
C GLU A 126 -6.37 -27.82 -8.25
N SER A 127 -7.63 -27.71 -7.76
CA SER A 127 -8.51 -28.85 -7.46
C SER A 127 -9.87 -28.72 -8.13
N SER A 128 -9.93 -29.04 -9.43
CA SER A 128 -11.18 -28.97 -10.21
C SER A 128 -12.34 -29.84 -9.70
N SER A 129 -12.09 -30.81 -8.82
CA SER A 129 -13.13 -31.63 -8.19
C SER A 129 -13.91 -30.90 -7.12
N ASP A 130 -13.31 -29.87 -6.51
CA ASP A 130 -13.81 -29.24 -5.28
C ASP A 130 -13.90 -27.71 -5.45
N PRO A 131 -14.67 -27.19 -6.43
CA PRO A 131 -14.74 -25.75 -6.71
C PRO A 131 -15.39 -24.91 -5.60
N LEU A 132 -15.98 -25.54 -4.60
CA LEU A 132 -16.60 -24.88 -3.45
C LEU A 132 -15.66 -24.77 -2.25
N ASP A 133 -14.42 -25.24 -2.42
CA ASP A 133 -13.30 -25.19 -1.49
C ASP A 133 -12.13 -24.52 -2.22
N ASP A 134 -11.51 -23.50 -1.62
CA ASP A 134 -10.51 -22.64 -2.30
C ASP A 134 -11.00 -22.17 -3.69
N GLY A 135 -12.30 -22.01 -3.88
CA GLY A 135 -12.89 -21.67 -5.17
C GLY A 135 -12.89 -20.18 -5.45
N SER A 136 -12.95 -19.81 -6.73
CA SER A 136 -13.24 -18.44 -7.17
C SER A 136 -14.38 -18.43 -8.18
N ALA A 137 -15.14 -17.35 -8.24
CA ALA A 137 -16.19 -17.11 -9.21
C ALA A 137 -16.09 -15.70 -9.79
N GLY A 138 -16.30 -15.55 -11.10
CA GLY A 138 -16.32 -14.26 -11.76
C GLY A 138 -15.95 -14.31 -13.24
N PRO A 139 -15.90 -13.13 -13.91
CA PRO A 139 -16.21 -11.81 -13.35
C PRO A 139 -17.71 -11.60 -13.12
N ILE A 140 -18.09 -11.03 -11.98
CA ILE A 140 -19.46 -10.67 -11.63
C ILE A 140 -19.65 -9.16 -11.80
N VAL A 141 -20.53 -8.76 -12.71
CA VAL A 141 -20.80 -7.34 -13.01
C VAL A 141 -21.52 -6.65 -11.85
N LEU A 142 -20.95 -5.53 -11.37
CA LEU A 142 -21.44 -4.72 -10.26
C LEU A 142 -22.68 -3.88 -10.64
N GLY A 143 -22.77 -3.48 -11.92
CA GLY A 143 -23.86 -2.64 -12.43
C GLY A 143 -23.61 -1.14 -12.34
N PHE A 144 -22.41 -0.74 -11.90
CA PHE A 144 -21.91 0.63 -11.91
C PHE A 144 -20.38 0.61 -12.00
N ASP A 145 -19.79 1.73 -12.40
CA ASP A 145 -18.35 1.94 -12.38
C ASP A 145 -17.90 2.23 -10.94
N TYR A 146 -16.92 1.47 -10.47
CA TYR A 146 -16.29 1.57 -9.16
C TYR A 146 -14.83 1.98 -9.32
N GLU A 147 -14.41 3.05 -8.66
CA GLU A 147 -13.02 3.49 -8.68
C GLU A 147 -12.26 2.95 -7.46
N PHE A 148 -11.17 2.25 -7.71
CA PHE A 148 -10.31 1.65 -6.69
C PHE A 148 -8.85 1.94 -7.07
N TYR A 149 -8.14 2.65 -6.18
CA TYR A 149 -6.76 3.09 -6.41
C TYR A 149 -6.55 3.76 -7.79
N GLY A 150 -7.38 4.77 -8.10
CA GLY A 150 -7.30 5.54 -9.34
C GLY A 150 -7.75 4.81 -10.62
N GLN A 151 -8.03 3.50 -10.53
CA GLN A 151 -8.49 2.70 -11.65
C GLN A 151 -9.99 2.43 -11.57
N THR A 152 -10.64 2.38 -12.73
CA THR A 152 -12.09 2.13 -12.83
C THR A 152 -12.38 0.69 -13.19
N TYR A 153 -13.23 0.05 -12.40
CA TYR A 153 -13.68 -1.33 -12.56
C TYR A 153 -15.21 -1.39 -12.61
N ASN A 154 -15.78 -2.43 -13.23
CA ASN A 154 -17.24 -2.63 -13.27
C ASN A 154 -17.66 -4.06 -12.90
N SER A 155 -16.70 -4.90 -12.51
CA SER A 155 -16.90 -6.29 -12.12
C SER A 155 -15.89 -6.73 -11.08
N VAL A 156 -16.20 -7.80 -10.37
CA VAL A 156 -15.33 -8.42 -9.36
C VAL A 156 -15.24 -9.93 -9.54
N TYR A 157 -14.12 -10.51 -9.14
CA TYR A 157 -13.97 -11.92 -8.82
C TYR A 157 -14.15 -12.10 -7.31
N ILE A 158 -14.75 -13.23 -6.92
CA ILE A 158 -15.14 -13.50 -5.54
C ILE A 158 -14.60 -14.86 -5.14
N GLY A 159 -13.81 -14.89 -4.07
CA GLY A 159 -13.23 -16.11 -3.51
C GLY A 159 -14.12 -16.70 -2.42
N VAL A 160 -14.22 -18.03 -2.39
CA VAL A 160 -14.89 -18.79 -1.32
C VAL A 160 -14.34 -18.39 0.05
N ASN A 161 -13.02 -18.28 0.13
CA ASN A 161 -12.24 -17.96 1.31
C ASN A 161 -12.43 -16.54 1.87
N GLY A 162 -13.35 -15.72 1.35
CA GLY A 162 -13.75 -14.47 2.00
C GLY A 162 -13.05 -13.22 1.50
N ALA A 163 -12.67 -13.17 0.22
CA ALA A 163 -12.12 -11.98 -0.44
C ALA A 163 -12.79 -11.70 -1.78
N ILE A 164 -12.62 -10.47 -2.26
CA ILE A 164 -12.87 -10.10 -3.66
C ILE A 164 -11.63 -9.47 -4.30
N SER A 165 -11.60 -9.51 -5.62
CA SER A 165 -10.62 -8.81 -6.45
C SER A 165 -11.33 -8.16 -7.63
N PHE A 166 -10.82 -7.03 -8.12
CA PHE A 166 -11.27 -6.43 -9.36
C PHE A 166 -10.53 -6.98 -10.59
N THR A 167 -9.40 -7.67 -10.39
CA THR A 167 -8.46 -8.06 -11.45
C THR A 167 -8.13 -9.54 -11.44
N ASP A 168 -7.85 -10.09 -10.26
CA ASP A 168 -7.29 -11.42 -10.10
C ASP A 168 -8.41 -12.45 -10.18
N THR A 169 -8.29 -13.36 -11.14
CA THR A 169 -9.33 -14.34 -11.43
C THR A 169 -9.31 -15.52 -10.47
N ASP A 170 -8.18 -15.75 -9.81
CA ASP A 170 -8.02 -16.79 -8.81
C ASP A 170 -7.56 -16.11 -7.54
N LEU A 171 -8.40 -16.17 -6.53
CA LEU A 171 -8.14 -15.54 -5.25
C LEU A 171 -7.38 -16.46 -4.30
N ASN A 172 -6.80 -17.57 -4.75
CA ASN A 172 -6.01 -18.47 -3.92
C ASN A 172 -4.54 -18.47 -4.31
N SER A 173 -3.69 -19.06 -3.46
CA SER A 173 -2.25 -19.17 -3.73
C SER A 173 -1.86 -20.64 -3.80
N GLY A 174 -1.65 -21.16 -5.01
CA GLY A 174 -1.29 -22.55 -5.23
C GLY A 174 -2.40 -23.54 -4.89
N GLY A 175 -3.66 -23.08 -4.87
CA GLY A 175 -4.83 -23.94 -4.65
C GLY A 175 -5.18 -24.15 -3.19
N TYR A 176 -4.66 -23.30 -2.32
CA TYR A 176 -4.91 -23.33 -0.88
C TYR A 176 -5.00 -21.91 -0.32
N TYR A 177 -5.72 -21.78 0.80
CA TYR A 177 -5.56 -20.66 1.72
C TYR A 177 -4.09 -20.53 2.20
N SER A 178 -3.53 -19.32 2.12
CA SER A 178 -2.14 -19.02 2.53
C SER A 178 -2.09 -17.96 3.63
N ASN A 179 -1.15 -18.10 4.57
CA ASN A 179 -0.87 -17.15 5.65
C ASN A 179 0.05 -15.99 5.19
N PHE A 180 -0.37 -15.22 4.19
CA PHE A 180 0.30 -13.94 3.89
C PHE A 180 -0.36 -12.80 4.70
N THR A 181 0.33 -11.66 4.78
CA THR A 181 -0.14 -10.44 5.44
C THR A 181 -0.41 -9.34 4.41
N LEU A 182 -1.04 -8.25 4.84
CA LEU A 182 -1.04 -6.97 4.15
C LEU A 182 -0.06 -6.00 4.84
N PRO A 183 0.92 -5.43 4.11
CA PRO A 183 1.32 -5.78 2.73
C PRO A 183 1.93 -7.19 2.63
N GLY A 184 1.97 -7.76 1.42
CA GLY A 184 2.55 -9.08 1.14
C GLY A 184 1.66 -10.10 0.41
N ALA A 185 0.38 -9.78 0.20
CA ALA A 185 -0.52 -10.62 -0.59
C ALA A 185 -0.11 -10.66 -2.08
N PRO A 186 -0.14 -11.82 -2.76
CA PRO A 186 0.36 -11.97 -4.12
C PRO A 186 -0.64 -11.57 -5.22
N PHE A 187 -1.58 -10.66 -4.91
CA PHE A 187 -2.69 -10.28 -5.79
C PHE A 187 -2.56 -8.83 -6.25
N SER A 188 -3.04 -8.54 -7.46
CA SER A 188 -2.98 -7.20 -8.05
C SER A 188 -4.02 -6.26 -7.44
N THR A 189 -5.22 -6.77 -7.14
CA THR A 189 -6.19 -6.10 -6.27
C THR A 189 -6.77 -7.12 -5.30
N PHE A 190 -6.91 -6.76 -4.04
CA PHE A 190 -7.31 -7.70 -3.00
C PHE A 190 -8.06 -7.01 -1.87
N LEU A 191 -9.31 -7.42 -1.68
CA LEU A 191 -10.16 -6.95 -0.59
C LEU A 191 -10.49 -8.17 0.28
N PRO A 192 -9.58 -8.57 1.18
CA PRO A 192 -9.85 -9.61 2.16
C PRO A 192 -10.85 -9.06 3.17
N VAL A 193 -12.06 -9.61 3.13
CA VAL A 193 -13.18 -9.18 3.98
C VAL A 193 -13.11 -9.94 5.30
N PHE A 194 -12.90 -11.24 5.20
CA PHE A 194 -12.67 -12.16 6.31
C PHE A 194 -11.87 -13.35 5.79
N TRP A 195 -10.73 -13.05 5.15
CA TRP A 195 -10.00 -14.04 4.37
C TRP A 195 -9.45 -15.14 5.27
N ASN A 196 -9.89 -16.38 5.07
CA ASN A 196 -9.57 -17.53 5.90
C ASN A 196 -9.82 -18.84 5.14
N ASP A 197 -9.54 -19.97 5.77
CA ASP A 197 -9.77 -21.32 5.22
C ASP A 197 -11.26 -21.71 5.36
N LEU A 198 -12.07 -21.32 4.36
CA LEU A 198 -13.54 -21.44 4.36
C LEU A 198 -14.03 -22.35 3.23
N ILE A 199 -15.17 -22.99 3.47
CA ILE A 199 -15.83 -23.83 2.47
C ILE A 199 -17.34 -23.56 2.40
N ILE A 200 -17.91 -23.63 1.19
CA ILE A 200 -19.36 -23.62 0.99
C ILE A 200 -19.88 -25.05 1.18
N ASP A 201 -20.34 -25.36 2.39
CA ASP A 201 -20.90 -26.67 2.72
C ASP A 201 -22.42 -26.70 2.52
N THR A 202 -22.83 -27.10 1.30
CA THR A 202 -24.25 -27.30 0.97
C THR A 202 -24.83 -28.62 1.48
N GLU A 203 -24.01 -29.54 1.99
CA GLU A 203 -24.50 -30.81 2.56
C GLU A 203 -25.02 -30.60 3.98
N LEU A 204 -24.25 -29.89 4.81
CA LEU A 204 -24.66 -29.51 6.17
C LEU A 204 -25.68 -28.37 6.17
N VAL A 205 -25.48 -27.35 5.32
CA VAL A 205 -26.37 -26.19 5.24
C VAL A 205 -26.77 -25.96 3.78
N PRO A 206 -27.94 -26.45 3.32
CA PRO A 206 -28.36 -26.34 1.92
C PRO A 206 -28.47 -24.90 1.38
N SER A 207 -28.57 -23.91 2.27
CA SER A 207 -28.60 -22.49 1.93
C SER A 207 -27.23 -21.80 1.98
N SER A 208 -26.17 -22.51 2.38
CA SER A 208 -24.80 -21.98 2.41
C SER A 208 -24.39 -21.53 1.02
N GLY A 209 -23.70 -20.39 0.95
CA GLY A 209 -23.19 -19.87 -0.30
C GLY A 209 -22.93 -18.37 -0.25
N ILE A 210 -22.55 -17.86 -1.41
CA ILE A 210 -22.27 -16.43 -1.61
C ILE A 210 -23.44 -15.80 -2.35
N TYR A 211 -23.98 -14.73 -1.80
CA TYR A 211 -25.12 -14.00 -2.33
C TYR A 211 -24.69 -12.61 -2.75
N ILE A 212 -25.28 -12.11 -3.84
CA ILE A 212 -25.06 -10.75 -4.31
C ILE A 212 -26.38 -9.98 -4.39
N TYR A 213 -26.39 -8.77 -3.84
CA TYR A 213 -27.50 -7.82 -3.95
C TYR A 213 -26.98 -6.51 -4.52
N LYS A 214 -27.60 -6.06 -5.62
CA LYS A 214 -27.17 -4.88 -6.37
C LYS A 214 -28.26 -3.83 -6.42
N LYS A 215 -27.86 -2.58 -6.21
CA LYS A 215 -28.64 -1.36 -6.42
C LYS A 215 -27.95 -0.53 -7.51
N LEU A 216 -28.47 0.66 -7.78
CA LEU A 216 -27.91 1.57 -8.80
C LEU A 216 -26.48 2.04 -8.47
N ASP A 217 -26.16 2.15 -7.20
CA ASP A 217 -24.93 2.75 -6.67
C ASP A 217 -24.25 1.90 -5.59
N THR A 218 -24.75 0.68 -5.36
CA THR A 218 -24.33 -0.18 -4.26
C THR A 218 -24.29 -1.64 -4.72
N ALA A 219 -23.23 -2.37 -4.39
CA ALA A 219 -23.17 -3.82 -4.48
C ALA A 219 -22.86 -4.40 -3.11
N ILE A 220 -23.58 -5.45 -2.72
CA ILE A 220 -23.41 -6.16 -1.45
C ILE A 220 -23.12 -7.62 -1.78
N ILE A 221 -22.02 -8.13 -1.25
CA ILE A 221 -21.61 -9.54 -1.41
C ILE A 221 -21.58 -10.14 -0.01
N GLU A 222 -22.44 -11.11 0.24
CA GLU A 222 -22.62 -11.78 1.53
C GLU A 222 -22.11 -13.22 1.42
N TRP A 223 -21.17 -13.58 2.29
CA TRP A 223 -20.81 -14.96 2.59
C TRP A 223 -21.77 -15.43 3.68
N TYR A 224 -22.69 -16.32 3.33
CA TYR A 224 -23.76 -16.78 4.21
C TYR A 224 -23.55 -18.23 4.63
N HIS A 225 -23.41 -18.47 5.94
CA HIS A 225 -23.17 -19.80 6.54
C HIS A 225 -21.96 -20.54 5.92
N LEU A 226 -20.82 -19.87 5.84
CA LEU A 226 -19.57 -20.51 5.40
C LEU A 226 -19.04 -21.37 6.54
N ALA A 227 -18.50 -22.53 6.19
CA ALA A 227 -17.92 -23.43 7.17
C ALA A 227 -16.42 -23.21 7.30
N ASN A 228 -15.86 -23.46 8.49
CA ASN A 228 -14.41 -23.60 8.65
C ASN A 228 -13.96 -24.94 8.08
N PHE A 229 -13.02 -24.95 7.12
CA PHE A 229 -12.52 -26.19 6.53
C PHE A 229 -11.90 -27.14 7.57
N ASN A 230 -11.23 -26.61 8.60
CA ASN A 230 -10.63 -27.42 9.66
C ASN A 230 -11.63 -27.83 10.75
N GLN A 231 -12.82 -27.22 10.77
CA GLN A 231 -13.87 -27.49 11.75
C GLN A 231 -15.26 -27.33 11.11
N PHE A 232 -15.60 -28.22 10.17
CA PHE A 232 -16.85 -28.20 9.37
C PHE A 232 -18.16 -28.03 10.17
N GLY A 233 -18.18 -28.36 11.47
CA GLY A 233 -19.34 -28.14 12.34
C GLY A 233 -19.64 -26.67 12.66
N ASP A 234 -18.67 -25.78 12.46
CA ASP A 234 -18.88 -24.33 12.54
C ASP A 234 -19.36 -23.81 11.19
N THR A 235 -20.66 -23.61 11.05
CA THR A 235 -21.33 -23.12 9.83
C THR A 235 -22.05 -21.80 10.07
N THR A 236 -21.67 -21.05 11.13
CA THR A 236 -22.37 -19.80 11.50
C THR A 236 -21.67 -18.57 10.97
N THR A 237 -20.54 -18.69 10.28
CA THR A 237 -19.80 -17.57 9.71
C THR A 237 -20.63 -16.82 8.65
N ASN A 238 -20.96 -15.57 8.95
CA ASN A 238 -21.75 -14.66 8.13
C ASN A 238 -21.11 -13.27 8.11
N PHE A 239 -20.58 -12.87 6.95
CA PHE A 239 -19.99 -11.54 6.76
C PHE A 239 -20.29 -11.02 5.35
N GLN A 240 -20.11 -9.72 5.15
CA GLN A 240 -20.37 -9.09 3.86
C GLN A 240 -19.41 -7.93 3.58
N VAL A 241 -19.22 -7.66 2.30
CA VAL A 241 -18.68 -6.38 1.81
C VAL A 241 -19.80 -5.60 1.13
N ILE A 242 -19.84 -4.30 1.40
CA ILE A 242 -20.67 -3.32 0.73
C ILE A 242 -19.74 -2.35 -0.01
N LEU A 243 -19.88 -2.31 -1.33
CA LEU A 243 -19.22 -1.37 -2.21
C LEU A 243 -20.21 -0.30 -2.63
N THR A 244 -19.88 0.97 -2.42
CA THR A 244 -20.70 2.10 -2.89
C THR A 244 -19.96 2.91 -3.95
N LYS A 245 -20.71 3.51 -4.89
CA LYS A 245 -20.16 4.29 -6.01
C LYS A 245 -19.27 5.47 -5.57
N ASP A 246 -19.43 5.94 -4.34
CA ASP A 246 -18.57 6.95 -3.71
C ASP A 246 -17.20 6.41 -3.24
N ARG A 247 -16.84 5.17 -3.65
CA ARG A 247 -15.56 4.50 -3.35
C ARG A 247 -15.42 4.03 -1.90
N SER A 248 -16.49 4.13 -1.09
CA SER A 248 -16.48 3.56 0.26
C SER A 248 -16.56 2.04 0.21
N ILE A 249 -15.78 1.41 1.08
CA ILE A 249 -15.79 -0.03 1.30
C ILE A 249 -16.21 -0.24 2.76
N LEU A 250 -17.28 -1.00 2.97
CA LEU A 250 -17.78 -1.32 4.31
C LEU A 250 -17.87 -2.84 4.47
N TYR A 251 -17.10 -3.38 5.39
CA TYR A 251 -17.22 -4.76 5.84
C TYR A 251 -18.14 -4.83 7.04
N GLN A 252 -18.98 -5.85 7.10
CA GLN A 252 -19.81 -6.13 8.27
C GLN A 252 -19.77 -7.61 8.61
N TYR A 253 -19.78 -7.90 9.91
CA TYR A 253 -19.65 -9.24 10.48
C TYR A 253 -20.87 -9.49 11.35
N LYS A 254 -21.81 -10.32 10.87
CA LYS A 254 -22.99 -10.69 11.67
C LYS A 254 -22.64 -11.74 12.70
N ASP A 255 -21.86 -12.73 12.28
CA ASP A 255 -21.41 -13.85 13.09
C ASP A 255 -20.05 -14.31 12.53
N VAL A 256 -19.00 -14.35 13.36
CA VAL A 256 -17.64 -14.73 12.95
C VAL A 256 -17.33 -16.22 13.19
N GLY A 257 -18.34 -17.00 13.56
CA GLY A 257 -18.20 -18.41 13.89
C GLY A 257 -17.86 -18.65 15.37
N VAL A 258 -17.57 -19.91 15.67
CA VAL A 258 -17.19 -20.40 17.01
C VAL A 258 -15.84 -21.12 17.03
N SER A 259 -15.21 -21.25 15.86
CA SER A 259 -13.92 -21.95 15.67
C SER A 259 -12.68 -21.07 15.90
N GLY A 260 -12.85 -19.76 16.13
CA GLY A 260 -11.75 -18.84 16.35
C GLY A 260 -11.13 -18.27 15.07
N LEU A 261 -11.85 -18.34 13.94
CA LEU A 261 -11.43 -17.79 12.65
C LEU A 261 -11.10 -16.30 12.73
N GLU A 262 -11.75 -15.56 13.63
CA GLU A 262 -11.50 -14.14 13.81
C GLU A 262 -10.08 -13.83 14.30
N ALA A 263 -9.38 -14.80 14.90
CA ALA A 263 -7.98 -14.65 15.30
C ALA A 263 -6.97 -14.91 14.16
N THR A 264 -7.40 -15.51 13.05
CA THR A 264 -6.53 -15.88 11.91
C THR A 264 -6.95 -15.23 10.60
N ALA A 265 -8.08 -14.51 10.59
CA ALA A 265 -8.56 -13.84 9.39
C ALA A 265 -7.59 -12.75 8.94
N LEU A 266 -7.49 -12.58 7.63
CA LEU A 266 -6.89 -11.41 7.02
C LEU A 266 -8.01 -10.43 6.64
N ILE A 267 -7.85 -9.15 7.03
CA ILE A 267 -8.83 -8.09 6.81
C ILE A 267 -8.11 -6.82 6.35
N GLY A 268 -8.55 -6.25 5.23
CA GLY A 268 -7.94 -5.04 4.68
C GLY A 268 -8.37 -4.73 3.26
N VAL A 269 -7.61 -3.84 2.61
CA VAL A 269 -7.70 -3.53 1.18
C VAL A 269 -6.30 -3.38 0.60
N ALA A 270 -6.08 -3.87 -0.62
CA ALA A 270 -4.82 -3.73 -1.33
C ALA A 270 -5.05 -3.57 -2.84
N GLY A 271 -4.26 -2.69 -3.44
CA GLY A 271 -4.10 -2.49 -4.87
C GLY A 271 -2.73 -3.00 -5.32
N SER A 272 -2.22 -2.43 -6.41
CA SER A 272 -0.94 -2.84 -6.98
C SER A 272 0.24 -2.16 -6.29
N GLY A 273 1.35 -2.88 -6.13
CA GLY A 273 2.56 -2.32 -5.53
C GLY A 273 2.38 -1.96 -4.06
N CYS A 274 2.57 -0.69 -3.71
CA CYS A 274 2.51 -0.15 -2.35
C CYS A 274 1.09 0.15 -1.83
N GLU A 275 0.07 0.08 -2.68
CA GLU A 275 -1.30 0.44 -2.36
C GLU A 275 -1.93 -0.53 -1.36
N ASN A 276 -1.97 -0.21 -0.07
CA ASN A 276 -2.61 -1.08 0.91
C ASN A 276 -3.09 -0.36 2.17
N THR A 277 -4.07 -0.96 2.83
CA THR A 277 -4.50 -0.62 4.18
C THR A 277 -4.90 -1.91 4.87
N SER A 278 -3.98 -2.44 5.69
CA SER A 278 -4.28 -3.56 6.57
C SER A 278 -5.14 -3.09 7.75
N PHE A 279 -6.16 -3.87 8.09
CA PHE A 279 -6.92 -3.68 9.32
C PHE A 279 -6.55 -4.72 10.37
N PHE A 280 -6.43 -5.99 9.96
CA PHE A 280 -6.02 -7.08 10.83
C PHE A 280 -5.28 -8.17 10.04
N ASN A 281 -4.07 -8.49 10.47
CA ASN A 281 -3.29 -9.63 10.01
C ASN A 281 -3.27 -10.75 11.08
N SER A 282 -3.17 -12.00 10.64
CA SER A 282 -2.98 -13.13 11.56
C SER A 282 -1.76 -12.92 12.46
N GLY A 283 -1.97 -12.93 13.77
CA GLY A 283 -0.92 -12.70 14.77
C GLY A 283 -0.81 -11.26 15.28
N ASP A 284 -1.63 -10.34 14.75
CA ASP A 284 -1.75 -9.00 15.29
C ASP A 284 -2.38 -9.01 16.69
N ILE A 285 -2.18 -7.91 17.42
CA ILE A 285 -2.82 -7.72 18.72
C ILE A 285 -4.35 -7.72 18.57
N PRO A 286 -5.12 -8.26 19.55
CA PRO A 286 -6.58 -8.41 19.45
C PRO A 286 -7.38 -7.11 19.31
N ALA A 287 -6.72 -5.94 19.34
CA ALA A 287 -7.40 -4.65 19.25
C ALA A 287 -8.21 -4.49 17.95
N ASN A 288 -7.77 -5.10 16.85
CA ASN A 288 -8.47 -5.05 15.55
C ASN A 288 -9.10 -6.39 15.15
N GLN A 289 -9.16 -7.35 16.06
CA GLN A 289 -9.90 -8.59 15.86
C GLN A 289 -11.40 -8.27 15.81
N VAL A 290 -12.08 -8.71 14.75
CA VAL A 290 -13.51 -8.45 14.55
C VAL A 290 -14.38 -9.44 15.32
N GLY A 291 -15.51 -8.97 15.81
CA GLY A 291 -16.50 -9.78 16.52
C GLY A 291 -17.89 -9.77 15.87
N ASN A 292 -18.84 -10.42 16.56
CA ASN A 292 -20.23 -10.45 16.13
C ASN A 292 -20.87 -9.06 16.20
N ASN A 293 -21.61 -8.68 15.16
CA ASN A 293 -22.29 -7.40 15.00
C ASN A 293 -21.33 -6.20 14.92
N GLU A 294 -20.19 -6.39 14.26
CA GLU A 294 -19.21 -5.33 14.02
C GLU A 294 -19.15 -4.91 12.56
N ALA A 295 -18.63 -3.71 12.34
CA ALA A 295 -18.39 -3.16 11.02
C ALA A 295 -17.02 -2.49 10.94
N VAL A 296 -16.37 -2.61 9.78
CA VAL A 296 -15.08 -1.97 9.47
C VAL A 296 -15.25 -1.21 8.16
N LYS A 297 -14.96 0.09 8.16
CA LYS A 297 -15.08 0.95 6.98
C LYS A 297 -13.72 1.41 6.53
N PHE A 298 -13.43 1.26 5.25
CA PHE A 298 -12.29 1.86 4.58
C PHE A 298 -12.82 3.06 3.80
N ASN A 299 -12.53 4.25 4.29
CA ASN A 299 -12.87 5.51 3.62
C ASN A 299 -11.70 5.93 2.76
N ASN A 300 -11.99 6.33 1.52
CA ASN A 300 -10.96 6.91 0.69
C ASN A 300 -10.55 8.27 1.27
N THR A 301 -9.30 8.40 1.70
CA THR A 301 -8.70 9.68 2.09
C THR A 301 -8.10 10.32 0.85
N THR A 302 -8.76 11.37 0.35
CA THR A 302 -8.10 12.29 -0.57
C THR A 302 -7.11 13.11 0.24
N GLY A 303 -5.83 12.90 0.03
CA GLY A 303 -4.80 13.79 0.52
C GLY A 303 -3.99 14.42 -0.60
N VAL A 304 -3.24 15.45 -0.27
CA VAL A 304 -2.26 16.04 -1.19
C VAL A 304 -0.90 16.10 -0.50
N TRP A 305 0.14 15.88 -1.29
CA TRP A 305 1.50 16.20 -0.88
C TRP A 305 1.64 17.72 -0.87
N MET A 306 1.86 18.28 0.31
CA MET A 306 2.18 19.69 0.49
C MET A 306 3.68 19.84 0.68
N LEU A 307 4.25 20.85 0.03
CA LEU A 307 5.63 21.25 0.26
C LEU A 307 5.73 21.93 1.63
N SER A 308 6.70 21.54 2.45
CA SER A 308 7.03 22.26 3.69
C SER A 308 7.70 23.59 3.39
N GLY A 309 7.75 24.49 4.38
CA GLY A 309 8.51 25.74 4.27
C GLY A 309 7.71 27.00 3.93
N ASP A 310 6.41 26.90 3.63
CA ASP A 310 5.48 28.05 3.53
C ASP A 310 4.80 28.28 4.88
N PHE A 311 5.58 28.64 5.91
CA PHE A 311 5.08 28.66 7.29
C PHE A 311 4.03 29.75 7.55
N ASN A 312 4.00 30.80 6.72
CA ASN A 312 2.99 31.85 6.82
C ASN A 312 1.76 31.60 5.92
N ASN A 313 1.77 30.50 5.15
CA ASN A 313 0.70 30.03 4.26
C ASN A 313 0.31 31.11 3.22
N ASP A 314 1.32 31.73 2.60
CA ASP A 314 1.17 32.73 1.54
C ASP A 314 1.44 32.20 0.11
N ASP A 315 1.56 30.88 -0.03
CA ASP A 315 1.82 30.11 -1.24
C ASP A 315 3.25 30.30 -1.81
N LEU A 316 4.18 30.91 -1.06
CA LEU A 316 5.57 31.13 -1.48
C LEU A 316 6.56 30.78 -0.37
N ILE A 317 7.60 30.01 -0.70
CA ILE A 317 8.72 29.81 0.23
C ILE A 317 9.69 30.98 0.10
N GLY A 318 9.73 31.83 1.12
CA GLY A 318 10.49 33.07 1.12
C GLY A 318 11.10 33.44 2.47
N ILE A 319 11.64 34.65 2.54
CA ILE A 319 12.28 35.14 3.77
C ILE A 319 11.26 35.43 4.89
N SER A 320 10.01 35.69 4.52
CA SER A 320 8.88 35.82 5.46
C SER A 320 8.69 34.55 6.27
N ASP A 321 8.82 33.40 5.63
CA ASP A 321 8.72 32.07 6.25
C ASP A 321 9.83 31.87 7.28
N LEU A 322 11.07 32.15 6.90
CA LEU A 322 12.19 32.12 7.86
C LEU A 322 11.92 32.98 9.10
N THR A 323 11.34 34.17 8.92
CA THR A 323 10.99 35.01 10.07
C THR A 323 9.85 34.43 10.91
N PHE A 324 8.89 33.74 10.30
CA PHE A 324 7.80 33.06 10.97
C PHE A 324 8.32 31.88 11.81
N LEU A 325 9.15 31.00 11.22
CA LEU A 325 9.72 29.85 11.92
C LEU A 325 10.60 30.27 13.11
N VAL A 326 11.41 31.32 12.95
CA VAL A 326 12.20 31.88 14.05
C VAL A 326 11.31 32.41 15.18
N ALA A 327 10.20 33.08 14.86
CA ALA A 327 9.26 33.58 15.86
C ALA A 327 8.56 32.43 16.60
N TYR A 328 8.23 31.34 15.92
CA TYR A 328 7.68 30.14 16.54
C TYR A 328 8.69 29.45 17.49
N LEU A 329 9.93 29.25 17.05
CA LEU A 329 10.93 28.49 17.81
C LEU A 329 11.53 29.27 19.00
N PHE A 330 11.69 30.59 18.86
CA PHE A 330 12.46 31.39 19.81
C PHE A 330 11.67 32.54 20.45
N ASP A 331 10.42 32.73 20.08
CA ASP A 331 9.52 33.72 20.65
C ASP A 331 8.12 33.11 20.88
N SER A 332 7.12 33.95 21.13
CA SER A 332 5.72 33.55 21.34
C SER A 332 4.93 33.48 20.01
N GLY A 333 5.58 33.08 18.92
CA GLY A 333 4.96 32.96 17.59
C GLY A 333 3.95 31.81 17.51
N GLU A 334 3.07 31.85 16.51
CA GLU A 334 2.10 30.79 16.27
C GLU A 334 2.78 29.54 15.67
N ALA A 335 2.25 28.36 15.96
CA ALA A 335 2.73 27.12 15.37
C ALA A 335 2.33 27.03 13.89
N PRO A 336 3.18 26.45 13.02
CA PRO A 336 2.81 26.12 11.64
C PRO A 336 1.54 25.27 11.60
N ILE A 337 0.70 25.47 10.57
CA ILE A 337 -0.54 24.71 10.38
C ILE A 337 -0.57 24.15 8.95
N PRO A 338 -0.51 22.82 8.78
CA PRO A 338 -0.30 21.80 9.82
C PRO A 338 1.13 21.85 10.38
N LEU A 339 1.38 21.18 11.51
CA LEU A 339 2.63 21.31 12.25
C LEU A 339 3.83 20.83 11.41
N GLU A 340 3.61 19.78 10.62
CA GLU A 340 4.53 19.15 9.67
C GLU A 340 5.07 20.14 8.62
N MET A 341 4.40 21.26 8.39
CA MET A 341 4.88 22.34 7.52
C MET A 341 6.17 22.98 8.04
N GLY A 342 6.42 22.87 9.36
CA GLY A 342 7.58 23.37 10.07
C GLY A 342 8.87 22.54 9.90
N ASP A 343 8.74 21.26 9.55
CA ASP A 343 9.84 20.28 9.46
C ASP A 343 10.30 20.17 8.00
N VAL A 344 11.18 21.07 7.60
CA VAL A 344 11.62 21.20 6.19
C VAL A 344 12.73 20.25 5.82
N ASP A 345 13.44 19.73 6.82
CA ASP A 345 14.49 18.73 6.65
C ASP A 345 14.01 17.29 6.85
N CYS A 346 12.72 17.10 7.18
CA CYS A 346 12.07 15.81 7.43
C CYS A 346 12.73 15.00 8.56
N SER A 347 13.26 15.69 9.57
CA SER A 347 13.91 15.06 10.72
C SER A 347 12.90 14.49 11.73
N GLY A 348 11.63 14.87 11.63
CA GLY A 348 10.55 14.53 12.57
C GLY A 348 10.43 15.48 13.75
N GLU A 349 11.25 16.54 13.82
CA GLU A 349 11.20 17.57 14.87
C GLU A 349 11.39 18.95 14.25
N ILE A 350 10.59 19.94 14.68
CA ILE A 350 10.78 21.33 14.25
C ILE A 350 11.83 21.99 15.15
N GLY A 351 12.95 22.42 14.59
CA GLY A 351 14.07 22.95 15.33
C GLY A 351 15.03 23.84 14.55
N ILE A 352 16.25 23.96 15.07
CA ILE A 352 17.28 24.84 14.48
C ILE A 352 17.77 24.31 13.14
N SER A 353 17.73 23.00 12.92
CA SER A 353 18.13 22.39 11.66
C SER A 353 17.23 22.84 10.50
N ASP A 354 15.92 22.99 10.73
CA ASP A 354 14.98 23.55 9.76
C ASP A 354 15.30 24.99 9.35
N ILE A 355 15.73 25.81 10.32
CA ILE A 355 16.17 27.18 10.05
C ILE A 355 17.41 27.17 9.15
N ILE A 356 18.37 26.30 9.44
CA ILE A 356 19.59 26.18 8.63
C ILE A 356 19.22 25.71 7.21
N TYR A 357 18.34 24.73 7.11
CA TYR A 357 17.90 24.15 5.85
C TYR A 357 17.19 25.18 4.96
N ILE A 358 16.22 25.93 5.50
CA ILE A 358 15.50 26.95 4.71
C ILE A 358 16.43 28.09 4.29
N VAL A 359 17.44 28.45 5.10
CA VAL A 359 18.45 29.44 4.74
C VAL A 359 19.31 28.94 3.58
N ASP A 360 19.76 27.69 3.62
CA ASP A 360 20.55 27.10 2.55
C ASP A 360 19.75 27.01 1.25
N TYR A 361 18.48 26.60 1.32
CA TYR A 361 17.56 26.59 0.19
C TYR A 361 17.38 27.99 -0.44
N LEU A 362 17.13 29.00 0.39
CA LEU A 362 16.84 30.37 -0.08
C LEU A 362 18.08 31.09 -0.62
N PHE A 363 19.28 30.80 -0.12
CA PHE A 363 20.46 31.66 -0.34
C PHE A 363 21.70 30.96 -0.86
N VAL A 364 21.77 29.63 -0.84
CA VAL A 364 23.01 28.86 -1.10
C VAL A 364 22.80 27.68 -2.07
N GLU A 365 21.77 27.73 -2.92
CA GLU A 365 21.40 26.65 -3.85
C GLU A 365 21.17 25.30 -3.12
N GLY A 366 20.63 25.35 -1.90
CA GLY A 366 20.25 24.18 -1.12
C GLY A 366 19.11 23.39 -1.78
N THR A 367 18.90 22.17 -1.28
CA THR A 367 17.84 21.27 -1.76
C THR A 367 16.45 21.81 -1.43
N ILE A 368 15.47 21.50 -2.28
CA ILE A 368 14.08 21.87 -2.02
C ILE A 368 13.60 21.24 -0.70
N PRO A 369 12.83 21.97 0.14
CA PRO A 369 12.21 21.41 1.34
C PRO A 369 11.43 20.13 1.05
N CYS A 370 11.34 19.25 2.03
CA CYS A 370 10.62 18.01 1.86
C CYS A 370 9.09 18.22 1.79
N SER A 371 8.36 17.20 1.35
CA SER A 371 6.89 17.23 1.31
C SER A 371 6.29 16.36 2.40
N PHE A 372 5.15 16.77 2.94
CA PHE A 372 4.36 16.00 3.90
C PHE A 372 2.97 15.73 3.33
N TRP A 373 2.31 14.68 3.83
CA TRP A 373 0.97 14.28 3.39
C TRP A 373 -0.10 14.91 4.28
N VAL A 374 -1.09 15.56 3.67
CA VAL A 374 -2.28 16.05 4.38
C VAL A 374 -3.49 15.29 3.87
N SER A 375 -4.23 14.63 4.77
CA SER A 375 -5.53 14.04 4.46
C SER A 375 -6.66 15.07 4.67
N TYR A 376 -7.62 15.12 3.74
CA TYR A 376 -8.83 15.96 3.82
C TYR A 376 -10.10 15.15 4.06
#